data_AF-A0A6G8C0X5-F1
#
_entry.id   AF-A0A6G8C0X5-F1
#
_cell.length_a   1.000
_cell.length_b   1.000
_cell.length_c   1.000
_cell.angle_alpha   90.00
_cell.angle_beta   90.00
_cell.angle_gamma   90.00
#
_symmetry.space_group_name_H-M   'P 1'
#
loop_
_entity.id
_entity.type
_entity.pdbx_description
1 polymer ?
#
loop_
_entity_poly.entity_id
_entity_poly.type
_entity_poly.pdbx_seq_one_letter_code
_entity_poly.pdbx_strand_id
1 'polypeptide(L)'
;MSARVVAWAAEKGYSQLPEHLDAFKRKVQANAYTYADWDSAFMEAIREDWARLRGKAQIGGAVPVSDSRPQWAINAGFTNRWEAENEGCYERNAHLFHDGKRTEAA
;
A
#
# COMPACT_ATOMS: atom_id res chain seq x y z
N MET A 1 -0.23 2.77 -28.25
CA MET A 1 0.29 3.98 -27.54
C MET A 1 1.23 4.67 -28.49
N SER A 2 0.89 5.90 -28.87
CA SER A 2 1.52 6.60 -29.98
C SER A 2 2.78 7.33 -29.53
N ALA A 3 3.71 7.57 -30.45
CA ALA A 3 4.92 8.35 -30.19
C ALA A 3 4.62 9.77 -29.66
N ARG A 4 3.43 10.31 -29.97
CA ARG A 4 2.93 11.61 -29.52
C ARG A 4 2.84 11.72 -28.00
N VAL A 5 2.24 10.74 -27.32
CA VAL A 5 2.17 10.72 -25.85
C VAL A 5 3.55 10.63 -25.22
N VAL A 6 4.45 9.84 -25.80
CA VAL A 6 5.81 9.69 -25.26
C VAL A 6 6.58 11.01 -25.34
N ALA A 7 6.54 11.67 -26.49
CA ALA A 7 7.16 13.00 -26.67
C ALA A 7 6.54 14.05 -25.75
N TRP A 8 5.20 14.09 -25.65
CA TRP A 8 4.49 14.99 -24.75
C TRP A 8 4.85 14.75 -23.29
N ALA A 9 4.90 13.49 -22.86
CA ALA A 9 5.20 13.14 -21.50
C ALA A 9 6.65 13.49 -21.13
N ALA A 10 7.59 13.27 -22.04
CA ALA A 10 8.97 13.70 -21.89
C ALA A 10 9.10 15.23 -21.77
N GLU A 11 8.38 16.01 -22.59
CA GLU A 11 8.35 17.47 -22.51
C GLU A 11 7.80 17.97 -21.17
N LYS A 12 6.78 17.29 -20.63
CA LYS A 12 6.14 17.65 -19.35
C LYS A 12 6.86 17.08 -18.12
N GLY A 13 7.91 16.27 -18.29
CA GLY A 13 8.64 15.63 -17.19
C GLY A 13 7.93 14.43 -16.56
N TYR A 14 6.92 13.86 -17.20
CA TYR A 14 6.29 12.63 -16.75
C TYR A 14 7.21 11.45 -17.04
N SER A 15 7.74 10.83 -15.99
CA SER A 15 8.67 9.68 -16.10
C SER A 15 7.99 8.33 -15.86
N GLN A 16 6.76 8.32 -15.31
CA GLN A 16 6.03 7.12 -14.89
C GLN A 16 4.93 6.70 -15.89
N LEU A 17 5.13 6.89 -17.19
CA LEU A 17 4.16 6.49 -18.23
C LEU A 17 3.64 5.05 -18.09
N PRO A 18 4.48 4.02 -17.87
CA PRO A 18 3.98 2.64 -17.78
C PRO A 18 3.02 2.45 -16.58
N GLU A 19 3.30 3.08 -15.45
CA GLU A 19 2.44 3.01 -14.26
C GLU A 19 1.12 3.74 -14.46
N HIS A 20 1.16 4.92 -15.10
CA HIS A 20 -0.06 5.63 -15.50
C HIS A 20 -0.89 4.81 -16.49
N LEU A 21 -0.25 4.11 -17.44
CA LEU A 21 -0.94 3.30 -18.43
C LEU A 21 -1.65 2.10 -17.81
N ASP A 22 -1.02 1.43 -16.86
CA ASP A 22 -1.65 0.32 -16.13
C ASP A 22 -2.89 0.79 -15.37
N ALA A 23 -2.76 1.91 -14.62
CA ALA A 23 -3.88 2.51 -13.90
C ALA A 23 -5.02 2.95 -14.83
N PHE A 24 -4.66 3.53 -15.97
CA PHE A 24 -5.63 3.92 -17.00
C PHE A 24 -6.41 2.71 -17.52
N LYS A 25 -5.73 1.63 -17.92
CA LYS A 25 -6.39 0.39 -18.40
C LYS A 25 -7.34 -0.19 -17.35
N ARG A 26 -6.91 -0.29 -16.09
CA ARG A 26 -7.77 -0.78 -15.00
C ARG A 26 -9.04 0.04 -14.84
N LYS A 27 -8.92 1.37 -14.88
CA LYS A 27 -10.07 2.27 -14.70
C LYS A 27 -11.03 2.21 -15.89
N VAL A 28 -10.49 2.15 -17.11
CA VAL A 28 -11.27 1.95 -18.33
C VAL A 28 -12.04 0.63 -18.28
N GLN A 29 -11.35 -0.47 -17.92
CA GLN A 29 -11.97 -1.79 -17.83
C GLN A 29 -13.04 -1.85 -16.74
N ALA A 30 -12.80 -1.24 -15.57
CA ALA A 30 -13.74 -1.22 -14.46
C ALA A 30 -15.02 -0.43 -14.76
N ASN A 31 -14.93 0.64 -15.56
CA ASN A 31 -16.07 1.51 -15.87
C ASN A 31 -16.62 1.29 -17.29
N ALA A 32 -16.06 0.35 -18.06
CA ALA A 32 -16.37 0.13 -19.47
C ALA A 32 -16.32 1.42 -20.31
N TYR A 33 -15.35 2.31 -20.04
CA TYR A 33 -15.22 3.55 -20.79
C TYR A 33 -14.79 3.27 -22.23
N THR A 34 -15.42 3.98 -23.17
CA THR A 34 -15.08 3.90 -24.60
C THR A 34 -14.71 5.30 -25.07
N TYR A 35 -13.50 5.44 -25.61
CA TYR A 35 -12.98 6.72 -26.10
C TYR A 35 -12.73 6.64 -27.60
N ALA A 36 -13.07 7.71 -28.32
CA ALA A 36 -12.75 7.86 -29.74
C ALA A 36 -11.24 8.11 -29.96
N ASP A 37 -10.58 8.78 -29.02
CA ASP A 37 -9.14 9.05 -29.06
C ASP A 37 -8.47 8.64 -27.74
N TRP A 38 -7.81 7.48 -27.77
CA TRP A 38 -7.14 6.90 -26.61
C TRP A 38 -5.91 7.69 -26.17
N ASP A 39 -5.28 8.43 -27.09
CA ASP A 39 -4.08 9.24 -26.83
C ASP A 39 -4.43 10.43 -25.93
N SER A 40 -5.49 11.17 -26.29
CA SER A 40 -6.03 12.29 -25.53
C SER A 40 -6.58 11.85 -24.17
N ALA A 41 -7.38 10.77 -24.14
CA ALA A 41 -7.92 10.22 -22.89
C ALA A 41 -6.81 9.80 -21.91
N PHE A 42 -5.71 9.24 -22.44
CA PHE A 42 -4.57 8.88 -21.62
C PHE A 42 -3.78 10.10 -21.11
N MET A 43 -3.61 11.15 -21.94
CA MET A 43 -3.00 12.41 -21.49
C MET A 43 -3.83 13.08 -20.38
N GLU A 44 -5.15 13.05 -20.48
CA GLU A 44 -6.05 13.55 -19.43
C GLU A 44 -5.93 12.73 -18.15
N ALA A 45 -5.88 11.39 -18.25
CA ALA A 45 -5.67 10.51 -17.09
C ALA A 45 -4.33 10.75 -16.37
N ILE A 46 -3.26 11.07 -17.11
CA ILE A 46 -1.96 11.46 -16.54
C ILE A 46 -2.07 12.84 -15.85
N ARG A 47 -2.71 13.81 -16.51
CA ARG A 47 -2.89 15.17 -15.96
C ARG A 47 -3.66 15.14 -14.64
N GLU A 48 -4.77 14.41 -14.61
CA GLU A 48 -5.62 14.21 -13.42
C GLU A 48 -5.02 13.24 -12.38
N ASP A 49 -3.82 12.71 -12.64
CA ASP A 49 -3.13 11.78 -11.75
C ASP A 49 -4.01 10.59 -11.35
N TRP A 50 -4.69 9.96 -12.32
CA TRP A 50 -5.55 8.79 -12.06
C TRP A 50 -4.82 7.65 -11.37
N ALA A 51 -3.50 7.55 -11.60
CA ALA A 51 -2.64 6.56 -10.95
C ALA A 51 -2.32 6.89 -9.48
N ARG A 52 -2.72 8.08 -9.00
CA ARG A 52 -2.46 8.61 -7.65
C ARG A 52 -0.98 8.48 -7.26
N LEU A 53 -0.07 8.65 -8.23
CA LEU A 53 1.37 8.48 -8.03
C LEU A 53 1.97 9.69 -7.33
N ARG A 54 1.39 10.88 -7.52
CA ARG A 54 1.89 12.12 -6.88
C ARG A 54 1.58 12.21 -5.38
N GLY A 55 0.79 11.28 -4.84
CA GLY A 55 0.56 11.10 -3.40
C GLY A 55 1.09 9.78 -2.83
N LYS A 56 1.71 8.92 -3.65
CA LYS A 56 2.27 7.63 -3.19
C LYS A 56 3.64 7.80 -2.55
N ALA A 57 3.67 8.52 -1.43
CA ALA A 57 4.31 7.95 -0.27
C ALA A 57 3.43 6.75 0.14
N GLN A 58 3.97 5.53 0.06
CA GLN A 58 3.41 4.31 0.67
C GLN A 58 1.92 4.00 0.39
N ILE A 59 1.59 3.45 -0.78
CA ILE A 59 0.54 2.42 -0.85
C ILE A 59 1.20 1.14 -1.37
N GLY A 60 2.15 0.66 -0.57
CA GLY A 60 2.56 -0.73 -0.56
C GLY A 60 1.89 -1.37 0.64
N GLY A 61 0.95 -2.28 0.40
CA GLY A 61 0.36 -3.15 1.41
C GLY A 61 -0.52 -2.43 2.44
N ALA A 62 -1.78 -2.85 2.54
CA ALA A 62 -2.54 -2.63 3.75
C ALA A 62 -1.79 -3.29 4.93
N VAL A 63 -1.10 -2.48 5.75
CA VAL A 63 -1.07 -2.77 7.17
C VAL A 63 -2.13 -1.85 7.77
N PRO A 64 -3.26 -2.37 8.30
CA PRO A 64 -4.09 -1.54 9.14
C PRO A 64 -3.25 -1.17 10.37
N VAL A 65 -2.71 0.04 10.37
CA VAL A 65 -2.10 0.69 11.53
C VAL A 65 -3.19 1.03 12.53
N SER A 66 -3.84 0.03 13.13
CA SER A 66 -4.85 0.24 14.17
C SER A 66 -5.09 -1.03 15.02
N ASP A 67 -4.04 -1.58 15.63
CA ASP A 67 -4.07 -1.87 17.07
C ASP A 67 -2.63 -1.95 17.58
N SER A 68 -2.26 -0.93 18.34
CA SER A 68 -1.05 -0.70 19.11
C SER A 68 -0.15 -1.93 19.30
N ARG A 69 1.15 -1.80 19.01
CA ARG A 69 2.18 -2.72 19.53
C ARG A 69 2.53 -2.27 20.95
N PRO A 70 1.84 -2.71 22.02
CA PRO A 70 2.17 -2.23 23.34
C PRO A 70 3.56 -2.72 23.74
N GLN A 71 4.27 -1.91 24.53
CA GLN A 71 5.63 -2.24 24.96
C GLN A 71 5.72 -3.58 25.70
N TRP A 72 4.67 -3.97 26.43
CA TRP A 72 4.62 -5.27 27.09
C TRP A 72 4.61 -6.45 26.10
N ALA A 73 3.92 -6.33 24.95
CA ALA A 73 3.91 -7.38 23.93
C ALA A 73 5.26 -7.48 23.22
N ILE A 74 5.90 -6.35 22.93
CA ILE A 74 7.24 -6.29 22.32
C ILE A 74 8.28 -6.93 23.25
N ASN A 75 8.27 -6.57 24.54
CA ASN A 75 9.20 -7.14 25.51
C ASN A 75 9.01 -8.64 25.72
N ALA A 76 7.78 -9.13 25.56
CA ALA A 76 7.45 -10.55 25.58
C ALA A 76 7.84 -11.30 24.29
N GLY A 77 8.29 -10.60 23.24
CA GLY A 77 8.71 -11.18 21.95
C GLY A 77 7.62 -11.26 20.88
N PHE A 78 6.48 -10.57 21.07
CA PHE A 78 5.37 -10.58 20.11
C PHE A 78 5.41 -9.38 19.14
N THR A 79 5.01 -9.62 17.89
CA THR A 79 5.03 -8.59 16.84
C THR A 79 3.88 -7.59 16.99
N ASN A 80 2.70 -8.05 17.40
CA ASN A 80 1.50 -7.24 17.63
C ASN A 80 0.71 -7.75 18.83
N ARG A 81 -0.22 -6.91 19.32
CA ARG A 81 -1.06 -7.24 20.48
C ARG A 81 -1.91 -8.48 20.25
N TRP A 82 -2.46 -8.64 19.05
CA TRP A 82 -3.35 -9.74 18.72
C TRP A 82 -2.66 -11.11 18.86
N GLU A 83 -1.43 -11.24 18.38
CA GLU A 83 -0.62 -12.46 18.58
C GLU A 83 -0.36 -12.73 20.06
N ALA A 84 -0.05 -11.69 20.84
CA ALA A 84 0.15 -11.82 22.28
C ALA A 84 -1.15 -12.28 22.98
N GLU A 85 -2.29 -11.65 22.68
CA GLU A 85 -3.60 -12.00 23.26
C GLU A 85 -4.04 -13.43 22.90
N ASN A 86 -3.72 -13.91 21.69
CA ASN A 86 -3.99 -15.29 21.27
C ASN A 86 -3.23 -16.31 22.12
N GLU A 87 -1.98 -16.02 22.47
CA GLU A 87 -1.16 -16.85 23.37
C GLU A 87 -1.49 -16.62 24.86
N GLY A 88 -2.51 -15.82 25.17
CA GLY A 88 -2.91 -15.48 26.53
C GLY A 88 -1.93 -14.55 27.26
N CYS A 89 -1.09 -13.83 26.50
CA CYS A 89 -0.21 -12.78 26.96
C CYS A 89 -0.97 -11.45 27.01
N TYR A 90 -0.99 -10.83 28.18
CA TYR A 90 -1.62 -9.55 28.50
C TYR A 90 -0.64 -8.73 29.35
N GLU A 91 -0.86 -7.42 29.46
CA GLU A 91 -0.01 -6.50 30.26
C GLU A 91 0.36 -7.05 31.66
N ARG A 92 -0.61 -7.65 32.36
CA ARG A 92 -0.43 -8.19 33.71
C ARG A 92 0.50 -9.42 33.81
N ASN A 93 0.64 -10.19 32.74
CA ASN A 93 1.38 -11.45 32.74
C ASN A 93 2.44 -11.52 31.63
N ALA A 94 2.67 -10.43 30.90
CA ALA A 94 3.65 -10.36 29.81
C ALA A 94 5.09 -10.67 30.24
N HIS A 95 5.44 -10.44 31.51
CA HIS A 95 6.73 -10.78 32.07
C HIS A 95 6.98 -12.31 32.18
N LEU A 96 5.93 -13.14 32.06
CA LEU A 96 6.03 -14.59 32.01
C LEU A 96 6.26 -15.11 30.58
N PHE A 97 6.41 -14.20 29.61
CA PHE A 97 6.61 -14.53 28.20
C PHE A 97 7.97 -13.99 27.75
N HIS A 98 8.68 -14.80 26.97
CA HIS A 98 9.94 -14.43 26.35
C HIS A 98 10.02 -15.08 24.96
N ASP A 99 10.52 -14.34 23.97
CA ASP A 99 10.62 -14.80 22.57
C ASP A 99 9.28 -15.32 21.99
N GLY A 100 8.16 -14.73 22.42
CA GLY A 100 6.82 -15.11 21.95
C GLY A 100 6.27 -16.40 22.55
N LYS A 101 6.90 -16.97 23.59
CA LYS A 101 6.39 -18.15 24.31
C LYS A 101 6.33 -17.92 25.81
N ARG A 102 5.35 -18.55 26.48
CA ARG A 102 5.31 -18.57 27.95
C ARG A 102 6.50 -19.36 28.46
N THR A 103 7.38 -18.68 29.17
CA THR A 103 8.47 -19.30 29.92
C THR A 103 7.86 -19.88 31.19
N GLU A 104 7.55 -21.17 31.17
CA GLU A 104 7.27 -21.90 32.40
C GLU A 104 8.56 -21.91 33.23
N ALA A 105 8.52 -21.23 34.38
CA ALA A 105 9.59 -21.33 35.36
C ALA A 105 9.60 -22.78 35.87
N ALA A 106 10.65 -23.53 35.50
CA ALA A 106 11.00 -24.82 36.09
C ALA A 106 11.62 -24.64 37.48
#